data_AF-A0A846CQW1-F1
#
_entry.id   AF-A0A846CQW1-F1
#
_cell.length_a   1.000
_cell.length_b   1.000
_cell.length_c   1.000
_cell.angle_alpha   90.00
_cell.angle_beta   90.00
_cell.angle_gamma   90.00
#
_symmetry.space_group_name_H-M   'P 1'
#
loop_
_entity.id
_entity.type
_entity.pdbx_description
1 polymer ?
#
loop_
_entity_poly.entity_id
_entity_poly.type
_entity_poly.pdbx_seq_one_letter_code
_entity_poly.pdbx_strand_id
1 'polypeptide(L)'
;MSQNNEDNNQLQQDSESKQESLFITYPSRNHKTTSDRIFLIGTASPEAEVTVNGKPINERSRSGHFAPSFPLQIGENIFTVRHQNEEIILKITRNSNQPPLPIGIAFGQDSLTPTKDIARMPGELICFQAIAPPNANISVLLAAQTIPLLSKSQVVNLPGNLAVLTGDNQPVPSAGEYYQGCAKAEKPGELGQPEFKLSLRGKTVSQKAPGKVTILSPTTFEVAEVTVEEGVARTGPSTTYSRLTPLPKGTKALITGKEGDYLRLDYGGWIKANETRIFTDAAPPRSVIRSAIARQIQGATEIRFPLQVPVPVTVEQGDRYLTLTLHNTTAQTDTIRLDDDPLIERLDWQPILTSRVQNEQGVRYKFYLKTDQQWGYKLQYVGTTLLLTLRHPPAVKSGISSVYKPLTGMKILIDAGHGSENDLGARGPNGYPEKNVTLIVSKLLQDELINRGASVYMTRKAEEDLYPKDRVEMINQQVPDLALSVHYNALPDYGDALKTQGIGTFWYHSQAHSLAVFLHNYLVEKLDRPSYGVFWNNLALTRPAIAPSVLLELGFMINPYEFEWIMNSQEQKKLAKALADGIVEWVKSSE
;
A
#
# COMPACT_ATOMS: atom_id res chain seq x y z
N MET A 1 33.35 22.85 -15.72
CA MET A 1 32.00 23.39 -15.47
C MET A 1 31.36 24.06 -16.70
N SER A 2 31.91 23.95 -17.93
CA SER A 2 31.29 24.58 -19.12
C SER A 2 30.75 23.62 -20.18
N GLN A 3 30.92 22.30 -20.06
CA GLN A 3 30.43 21.33 -21.07
C GLN A 3 29.08 20.69 -20.75
N ASN A 4 28.61 20.71 -19.50
CA ASN A 4 27.31 20.10 -19.13
C ASN A 4 26.10 21.04 -19.29
N ASN A 5 26.33 22.31 -19.66
CA ASN A 5 25.24 23.26 -19.95
C ASN A 5 24.87 23.31 -21.43
N GLU A 6 25.73 22.81 -22.33
CA GLU A 6 25.44 22.78 -23.78
C GLU A 6 24.51 21.59 -24.12
N ASP A 7 24.74 20.40 -23.57
CA ASP A 7 23.88 19.22 -23.84
C ASP A 7 22.43 19.37 -23.32
N ASN A 8 22.22 20.08 -22.21
CA ASN A 8 20.87 20.35 -21.69
C ASN A 8 20.13 21.43 -22.49
N ASN A 9 20.85 22.39 -23.10
CA ASN A 9 20.25 23.34 -24.04
C ASN A 9 20.00 22.70 -25.41
N GLN A 10 20.80 21.71 -25.82
CA GLN A 10 20.61 20.97 -27.06
C GLN A 10 19.30 20.16 -27.05
N LEU A 11 18.97 19.51 -25.92
CA LEU A 11 17.70 18.80 -25.73
C LEU A 11 16.48 19.73 -25.59
N GLN A 12 16.68 20.99 -25.19
CA GLN A 12 15.63 22.02 -25.12
C GLN A 12 15.42 22.74 -26.46
N GLN A 13 16.45 22.83 -27.31
CA GLN A 13 16.35 23.45 -28.64
C GLN A 13 15.92 22.48 -29.73
N ASP A 14 16.20 21.17 -29.60
CA ASP A 14 15.73 20.16 -30.56
C ASP A 14 14.22 19.85 -30.46
N SER A 15 13.52 20.40 -29.45
CA SER A 15 12.05 20.30 -29.33
C SER A 15 11.27 21.44 -30.00
N GLU A 16 11.91 22.49 -30.49
CA GLU A 16 11.20 23.67 -31.03
C GLU A 16 11.07 23.73 -32.57
N SER A 17 11.39 22.65 -33.31
CA SER A 17 11.16 22.67 -34.78
C SER A 17 10.81 21.34 -35.47
N LYS A 18 10.33 20.33 -34.75
CA LYS A 18 9.68 19.17 -35.40
C LYS A 18 8.17 19.34 -35.29
N GLN A 19 7.52 19.45 -36.44
CA GLN A 19 6.08 19.27 -36.58
C GLN A 19 5.71 17.97 -35.84
N GLU A 20 5.11 18.07 -34.65
CA GLU A 20 4.86 16.89 -33.81
C GLU A 20 3.89 15.98 -34.56
N SER A 21 4.44 14.87 -35.09
CA SER A 21 3.67 13.75 -35.64
C SER A 21 2.70 13.23 -34.58
N LEU A 22 1.51 12.84 -35.00
CA LEU A 22 0.50 12.22 -34.15
C LEU A 22 1.10 11.06 -33.34
N PHE A 23 1.03 11.19 -32.02
CA PHE A 23 1.55 10.21 -31.09
C PHE A 23 0.51 9.86 -30.02
N ILE A 24 0.36 8.57 -29.74
CA ILE A 24 -0.50 8.06 -28.66
C ILE A 24 0.40 7.38 -27.63
N THR A 25 0.41 7.93 -26.43
CA THR A 25 1.13 7.38 -25.28
C THR A 25 0.36 6.23 -24.65
N TYR A 26 -0.95 6.44 -24.47
CA TYR A 26 -1.83 5.50 -23.80
C TYR A 26 -3.23 5.58 -24.43
N PRO A 27 -3.96 4.47 -24.54
CA PRO A 27 -3.56 3.11 -24.21
C PRO A 27 -2.66 2.51 -25.30
N SER A 28 -2.12 1.31 -25.04
CA SER A 28 -1.44 0.55 -26.09
C SER A 28 -2.40 0.14 -27.21
N ARG A 29 -1.87 -0.15 -28.42
CA ARG A 29 -2.69 -0.48 -29.61
C ARG A 29 -3.64 -1.66 -29.41
N ASN A 30 -3.34 -2.61 -28.52
CA ASN A 30 -4.13 -3.81 -28.25
C ASN A 30 -4.47 -3.94 -26.74
N HIS A 31 -4.90 -2.84 -26.14
CA HIS A 31 -5.16 -2.77 -24.70
C HIS A 31 -6.36 -3.62 -24.28
N LYS A 32 -6.29 -4.18 -23.07
CA LYS A 32 -7.38 -4.93 -22.46
C LYS A 32 -7.70 -4.33 -21.11
N THR A 33 -8.99 -4.19 -20.83
CA THR A 33 -9.45 -3.60 -19.57
C THR A 33 -10.75 -4.26 -19.11
N THR A 34 -11.11 -4.10 -17.84
CA THR A 34 -12.46 -4.40 -17.34
C THR A 34 -13.29 -3.13 -17.13
N SER A 35 -12.66 -1.96 -17.29
CA SER A 35 -13.28 -0.65 -17.15
C SER A 35 -14.39 -0.43 -18.18
N ASP A 36 -15.42 0.32 -17.81
CA ASP A 36 -16.49 0.73 -18.70
C ASP A 36 -16.15 1.93 -19.59
N ARG A 37 -14.93 2.46 -19.45
CA ARG A 37 -14.39 3.58 -20.19
C ARG A 37 -12.88 3.48 -20.33
N ILE A 38 -12.32 4.34 -21.18
CA ILE A 38 -10.87 4.50 -21.37
C ILE A 38 -10.58 5.94 -21.79
N PHE A 39 -9.46 6.50 -21.34
CA PHE A 39 -8.94 7.76 -21.88
C PHE A 39 -7.82 7.51 -22.89
N LEU A 40 -7.72 8.38 -23.90
CA LEU A 40 -6.66 8.34 -24.91
C LEU A 40 -5.70 9.50 -24.69
N ILE A 41 -4.48 9.24 -24.23
CA ILE A 41 -3.44 10.25 -23.98
C ILE A 41 -2.52 10.33 -25.18
N GLY A 42 -2.34 11.52 -25.73
CA GLY A 42 -1.45 11.73 -26.87
C GLY A 42 -1.11 13.19 -27.15
N THR A 43 -0.28 13.38 -28.17
CA THR A 43 0.08 14.70 -28.69
C THR A 43 0.03 14.71 -30.21
N ALA A 44 -0.15 15.90 -30.76
CA ALA A 44 -0.03 16.21 -32.18
C ALA A 44 0.17 17.72 -32.30
N SER A 45 0.59 18.22 -33.46
CA SER A 45 0.70 19.66 -33.70
C SER A 45 -0.59 20.42 -33.30
N PRO A 46 -0.49 21.54 -32.56
CA PRO A 46 -1.66 22.36 -32.19
C PRO A 46 -2.29 23.09 -33.39
N GLU A 47 -1.61 23.13 -34.54
CA GLU A 47 -2.01 23.90 -35.73
C GLU A 47 -3.10 23.22 -36.56
N ALA A 48 -3.35 21.94 -36.35
CA ALA A 48 -4.37 21.18 -37.07
C ALA A 48 -5.19 20.30 -36.13
N GLU A 49 -6.40 19.96 -36.57
CA GLU A 49 -7.36 19.17 -35.82
C GLU A 49 -6.86 17.74 -35.55
N VAL A 50 -7.26 17.20 -34.40
CA VAL A 50 -7.16 15.77 -34.11
C VAL A 50 -8.58 15.23 -33.97
N THR A 51 -8.88 14.13 -34.65
CA THR A 51 -10.19 13.48 -34.55
C THR A 51 -10.08 12.05 -34.01
N VAL A 52 -11.10 11.60 -33.28
CA VAL A 52 -11.30 10.21 -32.86
C VAL A 52 -12.62 9.71 -33.44
N ASN A 53 -12.56 8.66 -34.26
CA ASN A 53 -13.71 8.14 -34.99
C ASN A 53 -14.46 9.24 -35.79
N GLY A 54 -13.69 10.17 -36.37
CA GLY A 54 -14.21 11.30 -37.16
C GLY A 54 -14.78 12.46 -36.34
N LYS A 55 -14.73 12.41 -35.00
CA LYS A 55 -15.15 13.52 -34.13
C LYS A 55 -13.94 14.31 -33.62
N PRO A 56 -13.96 15.64 -33.66
CA PRO A 56 -12.82 16.45 -33.20
C PRO A 56 -12.61 16.38 -31.68
N ILE A 57 -11.35 16.41 -31.27
CA ILE A 57 -10.94 16.66 -29.88
C ILE A 57 -10.76 18.18 -29.71
N ASN A 58 -11.70 18.81 -29.02
CA ASN A 58 -11.67 20.27 -28.81
C ASN A 58 -10.82 20.70 -27.60
N GLU A 59 -10.66 19.82 -26.61
CA GLU A 59 -9.92 20.11 -25.38
C GLU A 59 -8.47 19.63 -25.52
N ARG A 60 -7.61 20.55 -25.97
CA ARG A 60 -6.17 20.33 -26.13
C ARG A 60 -5.38 21.41 -25.39
N SER A 61 -4.18 21.05 -24.94
CA SER A 61 -3.25 22.01 -24.34
C SER A 61 -2.64 22.93 -25.40
N ARG A 62 -1.87 23.95 -24.98
CA ARG A 62 -1.23 24.90 -25.91
C ARG A 62 -0.23 24.20 -26.84
N SER A 63 0.48 23.20 -26.34
CA SER A 63 1.39 22.34 -27.08
C SER A 63 0.69 21.23 -27.87
N GLY A 64 -0.65 21.19 -27.85
CA GLY A 64 -1.43 20.24 -28.63
C GLY A 64 -1.68 18.87 -27.97
N HIS A 65 -1.36 18.72 -26.68
CA HIS A 65 -1.60 17.50 -25.92
C HIS A 65 -3.09 17.28 -25.64
N PHE A 66 -3.52 16.02 -25.53
CA PHE A 66 -4.92 15.65 -25.30
C PHE A 66 -5.06 14.39 -24.43
N ALA A 67 -6.20 14.27 -23.74
CA ALA A 67 -6.54 13.11 -22.91
C ALA A 67 -8.06 12.80 -22.83
N PRO A 68 -8.84 12.80 -23.94
CA PRO A 68 -10.29 12.56 -23.88
C PRO A 68 -10.64 11.15 -23.40
N SER A 69 -11.76 11.04 -22.68
CA SER A 69 -12.34 9.78 -22.18
C SER A 69 -13.51 9.30 -23.05
N PHE A 70 -13.61 7.98 -23.27
CA PHE A 70 -14.64 7.34 -24.07
C PHE A 70 -15.24 6.12 -23.35
N PRO A 71 -16.56 5.90 -23.45
CA PRO A 71 -17.18 4.68 -22.94
C PRO A 71 -16.78 3.46 -23.78
N LEU A 72 -16.77 2.29 -23.15
CA LEU A 72 -16.45 1.00 -23.75
C LEU A 72 -17.64 0.04 -23.64
N GLN A 73 -17.99 -0.60 -24.75
CA GLN A 73 -18.89 -1.76 -24.77
C GLN A 73 -18.10 -3.03 -24.43
N ILE A 74 -18.76 -4.04 -23.86
CA ILE A 74 -18.13 -5.36 -23.66
C ILE A 74 -17.68 -5.91 -25.02
N GLY A 75 -16.45 -6.44 -25.08
CA GLY A 75 -15.83 -6.91 -26.30
C GLY A 75 -14.92 -5.86 -26.93
N GLU A 76 -14.81 -5.91 -28.26
CA GLU A 76 -13.87 -5.10 -29.02
C GLU A 76 -14.42 -3.69 -29.31
N ASN A 77 -13.62 -2.67 -28.99
CA ASN A 77 -13.89 -1.27 -29.30
C ASN A 77 -12.73 -0.73 -30.16
N ILE A 78 -13.04 -0.15 -31.31
CA ILE A 78 -12.05 0.39 -32.25
C ILE A 78 -12.08 1.92 -32.20
N PHE A 79 -10.91 2.52 -32.02
CA PHE A 79 -10.70 3.96 -32.09
C PHE A 79 -9.72 4.28 -33.22
N THR A 80 -10.17 5.08 -34.18
CA THR A 80 -9.33 5.63 -35.25
C THR A 80 -9.02 7.08 -34.91
N VAL A 81 -7.76 7.34 -34.52
CA VAL A 81 -7.25 8.69 -34.25
C VAL A 81 -6.59 9.22 -35.52
N ARG A 82 -6.98 10.42 -35.96
CA ARG A 82 -6.41 11.06 -37.15
C ARG A 82 -5.92 12.47 -36.86
N HIS A 83 -4.84 12.84 -37.53
CA HIS A 83 -4.31 14.20 -37.58
C HIS A 83 -3.70 14.41 -38.97
N GLN A 84 -4.27 15.32 -39.75
CA GLN A 84 -3.86 15.53 -41.14
C GLN A 84 -3.88 14.20 -41.93
N ASN A 85 -2.72 13.76 -42.44
CA ASN A 85 -2.55 12.52 -43.21
C ASN A 85 -2.18 11.30 -42.33
N GLU A 86 -2.01 11.49 -41.02
CA GLU A 86 -1.63 10.43 -40.09
C GLU A 86 -2.86 9.76 -39.48
N GLU A 87 -2.81 8.44 -39.34
CA GLU A 87 -3.86 7.63 -38.75
C GLU A 87 -3.26 6.59 -37.79
N ILE A 88 -3.83 6.51 -36.58
CA ILE A 88 -3.53 5.48 -35.59
C ILE A 88 -4.82 4.76 -35.22
N ILE A 89 -4.82 3.43 -35.39
CA ILE A 89 -5.92 2.56 -34.96
C ILE A 89 -5.55 1.92 -33.62
N LEU A 90 -6.44 2.08 -32.64
CA LEU A 90 -6.38 1.46 -31.33
C LEU A 90 -7.52 0.46 -31.20
N LYS A 91 -7.20 -0.75 -30.77
CA LYS A 91 -8.14 -1.84 -30.49
C LYS A 91 -8.16 -2.10 -28.99
N ILE A 92 -9.25 -1.70 -28.36
CA ILE A 92 -9.44 -1.80 -26.90
C ILE A 92 -10.48 -2.87 -26.61
N THR A 93 -10.08 -3.92 -25.90
CA THR A 93 -11.01 -4.99 -25.52
C THR A 93 -11.45 -4.84 -24.07
N ARG A 94 -12.74 -4.58 -23.86
CA ARG A 94 -13.35 -4.62 -22.53
C ARG A 94 -13.77 -6.04 -22.20
N ASN A 95 -13.11 -6.64 -21.22
CA ASN A 95 -13.47 -7.93 -20.64
C ASN A 95 -14.58 -7.75 -19.60
N SER A 96 -15.43 -8.76 -19.48
CA SER A 96 -16.39 -8.83 -18.36
C SER A 96 -15.64 -8.96 -17.04
N ASN A 97 -16.04 -8.18 -16.04
CA ASN A 97 -15.62 -8.35 -14.64
C ASN A 97 -16.47 -9.38 -13.89
N GLN A 98 -17.53 -9.89 -14.52
CA GLN A 98 -18.38 -10.93 -13.97
C GLN A 98 -17.91 -12.30 -14.45
N PRO A 99 -17.85 -13.31 -13.56
CA PRO A 99 -17.55 -14.68 -13.96
C PRO A 99 -18.56 -15.15 -15.01
N PRO A 100 -18.12 -15.91 -16.03
CA PRO A 100 -19.03 -16.42 -17.04
C PRO A 100 -20.09 -17.29 -16.35
N LEU A 101 -21.36 -17.03 -16.68
CA LEU A 101 -22.44 -17.88 -16.20
C LEU A 101 -22.24 -19.30 -16.75
N PRO A 102 -22.42 -20.34 -15.92
CA PRO A 102 -22.28 -21.71 -16.38
C PRO A 102 -23.29 -22.01 -17.49
N ILE A 103 -22.81 -22.63 -18.58
CA ILE A 103 -23.67 -23.10 -19.67
C ILE A 103 -24.19 -24.49 -19.32
N GLY A 104 -25.52 -24.64 -19.26
CA GLY A 104 -26.16 -25.92 -18.93
C GLY A 104 -26.03 -26.29 -17.45
N ILE A 105 -25.79 -27.57 -17.16
CA ILE A 105 -25.70 -28.11 -15.79
C ILE A 105 -24.23 -28.22 -15.42
N ALA A 106 -23.65 -27.10 -15.01
CA ALA A 106 -22.24 -27.00 -14.65
C ALA A 106 -22.04 -25.99 -13.51
N PHE A 107 -20.92 -26.12 -12.80
CA PHE A 107 -20.45 -25.07 -11.92
C PHE A 107 -19.81 -23.94 -12.75
N GLY A 108 -19.87 -22.71 -12.24
CA GLY A 108 -19.12 -21.59 -12.79
C GLY A 108 -17.63 -21.88 -12.75
N GLN A 109 -16.90 -21.43 -13.77
CA GLN A 109 -15.45 -21.62 -13.84
C GLN A 109 -14.77 -20.99 -12.61
N ASP A 110 -13.85 -21.74 -12.01
CA ASP A 110 -13.07 -21.34 -10.82
C ASP A 110 -13.91 -20.87 -9.61
N SER A 111 -15.18 -21.30 -9.53
CA SER A 111 -16.13 -20.82 -8.51
C SER A 111 -16.17 -21.64 -7.22
N LEU A 112 -15.56 -22.83 -7.22
CA LEU A 112 -15.61 -23.76 -6.08
C LEU A 112 -14.55 -23.42 -5.04
N THR A 113 -14.98 -23.31 -3.78
CA THR A 113 -14.08 -23.06 -2.64
C THR A 113 -14.00 -24.29 -1.71
N PRO A 114 -12.86 -24.52 -1.04
CA PRO A 114 -11.66 -23.68 -1.02
C PRO A 114 -10.83 -23.84 -2.31
N THR A 115 -10.26 -22.74 -2.80
CA THR A 115 -9.41 -22.71 -4.00
C THR A 115 -7.95 -23.08 -3.72
N LYS A 116 -7.57 -23.13 -2.45
CA LYS A 116 -6.25 -23.54 -1.94
C LYS A 116 -6.45 -24.46 -0.75
N ASP A 117 -5.42 -25.21 -0.39
CA ASP A 117 -5.44 -26.03 0.83
C ASP A 117 -5.67 -25.15 2.05
N ILE A 118 -6.58 -25.56 2.93
CA ILE A 118 -6.89 -24.89 4.18
C ILE A 118 -6.69 -25.84 5.36
N ALA A 119 -6.22 -25.28 6.47
CA ALA A 119 -6.24 -25.92 7.77
C ALA A 119 -6.96 -25.05 8.80
N ARG A 120 -7.78 -25.66 9.65
CA ARG A 120 -8.58 -24.99 10.69
C ARG A 120 -8.46 -25.74 12.02
N MET A 121 -8.71 -25.04 13.13
CA MET A 121 -8.81 -25.70 14.44
C MET A 121 -10.13 -26.48 14.54
N PRO A 122 -10.21 -27.52 15.40
CA PRO A 122 -11.45 -28.18 15.71
C PRO A 122 -12.58 -27.19 16.08
N GLY A 123 -13.77 -27.41 15.54
CA GLY A 123 -14.97 -26.61 15.84
C GLY A 123 -15.06 -25.26 15.12
N GLU A 124 -14.05 -24.86 14.35
CA GLU A 124 -14.13 -23.69 13.47
C GLU A 124 -15.02 -23.96 12.26
N LEU A 125 -15.63 -22.89 11.74
CA LEU A 125 -16.41 -22.96 10.51
C LEU A 125 -15.51 -23.15 9.30
N ILE A 126 -15.89 -24.11 8.46
CA ILE A 126 -15.38 -24.32 7.12
C ILE A 126 -16.52 -24.00 6.16
N CYS A 127 -16.36 -22.94 5.38
CA CYS A 127 -17.38 -22.46 4.47
C CYS A 127 -17.04 -22.79 3.02
N PHE A 128 -18.06 -23.17 2.27
CA PHE A 128 -18.01 -23.55 0.87
C PHE A 128 -18.90 -22.63 0.05
N GLN A 129 -18.48 -22.37 -1.16
CA GLN A 129 -19.14 -21.52 -2.14
C GLN A 129 -19.03 -22.16 -3.52
N ALA A 130 -20.09 -22.01 -4.31
CA ALA A 130 -20.12 -22.29 -5.74
C ALA A 130 -20.98 -21.25 -6.47
N ILE A 131 -20.70 -21.04 -7.76
CA ILE A 131 -21.60 -20.37 -8.70
C ILE A 131 -22.26 -21.45 -9.55
N ALA A 132 -23.58 -21.39 -9.71
CA ALA A 132 -24.35 -22.40 -10.45
C ALA A 132 -25.64 -21.81 -11.02
N PRO A 133 -26.37 -22.51 -11.91
CA PRO A 133 -27.65 -22.03 -12.42
C PRO A 133 -28.69 -21.81 -11.31
N PRO A 134 -29.67 -20.90 -11.51
CA PRO A 134 -30.79 -20.72 -10.58
C PRO A 134 -31.59 -22.02 -10.37
N ASN A 135 -32.16 -22.19 -9.16
CA ASN A 135 -32.96 -23.36 -8.76
C ASN A 135 -32.22 -24.71 -8.75
N ALA A 136 -30.89 -24.69 -8.74
CA ALA A 136 -30.09 -25.91 -8.59
C ALA A 136 -30.04 -26.34 -7.12
N ASN A 137 -30.11 -27.66 -6.88
CA ASN A 137 -29.84 -28.22 -5.56
C ASN A 137 -28.35 -28.52 -5.46
N ILE A 138 -27.67 -27.88 -4.50
CA ILE A 138 -26.22 -28.00 -4.36
C ILE A 138 -25.86 -28.52 -2.97
N SER A 139 -24.92 -29.45 -2.93
CA SER A 139 -24.34 -29.95 -1.68
C SER A 139 -22.86 -30.21 -1.83
N VAL A 140 -22.15 -30.25 -0.70
CA VAL A 140 -20.74 -30.61 -0.61
C VAL A 140 -20.62 -31.88 0.23
N LEU A 141 -19.93 -32.88 -0.29
CA LEU A 141 -19.53 -34.07 0.45
C LEU A 141 -18.09 -33.87 0.97
N LEU A 142 -17.92 -33.89 2.28
CA LEU A 142 -16.62 -33.82 2.95
C LEU A 142 -16.61 -34.78 4.14
N ALA A 143 -15.62 -35.69 4.21
CA ALA A 143 -15.48 -36.67 5.30
C ALA A 143 -16.79 -37.40 5.68
N ALA A 144 -17.54 -37.86 4.67
CA ALA A 144 -18.86 -38.51 4.78
C ALA A 144 -20.02 -37.63 5.31
N GLN A 145 -19.80 -36.33 5.50
CA GLN A 145 -20.85 -35.35 5.78
C GLN A 145 -21.32 -34.69 4.48
N THR A 146 -22.64 -34.64 4.29
CA THR A 146 -23.28 -33.87 3.22
C THR A 146 -23.72 -32.52 3.75
N ILE A 147 -23.23 -31.44 3.13
CA ILE A 147 -23.43 -30.06 3.56
C ILE A 147 -24.27 -29.35 2.50
N PRO A 148 -25.52 -28.94 2.77
CA PRO A 148 -26.33 -28.24 1.80
C PRO A 148 -25.80 -26.82 1.58
N LEU A 149 -25.78 -26.36 0.32
CA LEU A 149 -25.50 -24.96 -0.02
C LEU A 149 -26.80 -24.28 -0.43
N LEU A 150 -27.08 -23.12 0.16
CA LEU A 150 -28.29 -22.34 -0.08
C LEU A 150 -27.99 -21.16 -1.02
N SER A 151 -28.93 -20.86 -1.92
CA SER A 151 -28.83 -19.69 -2.80
C SER A 151 -28.82 -18.40 -1.99
N LYS A 152 -28.02 -17.44 -2.44
CA LYS A 152 -27.91 -16.09 -1.92
C LYS A 152 -28.33 -15.10 -3.01
N SER A 153 -29.54 -14.58 -2.89
CA SER A 153 -30.22 -13.82 -3.96
C SER A 153 -29.64 -12.43 -4.24
N GLN A 154 -28.68 -11.95 -3.44
CA GLN A 154 -28.02 -10.66 -3.63
C GLN A 154 -26.55 -10.75 -3.21
N VAL A 155 -25.67 -10.90 -4.20
CA VAL A 155 -24.22 -10.74 -4.00
C VAL A 155 -23.82 -9.43 -4.66
N VAL A 156 -23.20 -8.55 -3.88
CA VAL A 156 -22.57 -7.34 -4.38
C VAL A 156 -21.07 -7.56 -4.46
N ASN A 157 -20.47 -7.04 -5.52
CA ASN A 157 -19.03 -6.94 -5.66
C ASN A 157 -18.59 -5.59 -5.13
N LEU A 158 -17.50 -5.60 -4.36
CA LEU A 158 -16.85 -4.38 -3.92
C LEU A 158 -15.79 -3.98 -4.96
N PRO A 159 -15.71 -2.69 -5.33
CA PRO A 159 -14.60 -2.21 -6.14
C PRO A 159 -13.29 -2.37 -5.37
N GLY A 160 -12.16 -2.42 -6.10
CA GLY A 160 -10.85 -2.47 -5.48
C GLY A 160 -10.52 -1.17 -4.71
N ASN A 161 -9.55 -1.23 -3.80
CA ASN A 161 -9.21 -0.09 -2.92
C ASN A 161 -8.91 1.22 -3.66
N LEU A 162 -8.35 1.16 -4.87
CA LEU A 162 -8.02 2.34 -5.67
C LEU A 162 -9.25 3.10 -6.21
N ALA A 163 -10.46 2.54 -6.14
CA ALA A 163 -11.67 3.23 -6.59
C ALA A 163 -11.99 4.49 -5.75
N VAL A 164 -11.43 4.61 -4.54
CA VAL A 164 -11.50 5.86 -3.76
C VAL A 164 -10.85 7.05 -4.49
N LEU A 165 -9.87 6.79 -5.36
CA LEU A 165 -9.14 7.81 -6.11
C LEU A 165 -9.99 8.48 -7.20
N THR A 166 -11.11 7.87 -7.58
CA THR A 166 -12.08 8.42 -8.56
C THR A 166 -13.47 8.63 -7.97
N GLY A 167 -13.68 8.31 -6.69
CA GLY A 167 -14.99 8.38 -6.03
C GLY A 167 -15.92 7.19 -6.32
N ASP A 168 -15.48 6.17 -7.06
CA ASP A 168 -16.28 5.02 -7.49
C ASP A 168 -16.30 3.88 -6.45
N ASN A 169 -16.42 4.21 -5.16
CA ASN A 169 -16.30 3.24 -4.06
C ASN A 169 -17.60 2.55 -3.64
N GLN A 170 -18.64 2.61 -4.48
CA GLN A 170 -19.95 2.02 -4.19
C GLN A 170 -20.02 0.53 -4.59
N PRO A 171 -20.76 -0.31 -3.85
CA PRO A 171 -20.96 -1.71 -4.21
C PRO A 171 -21.71 -1.84 -5.53
N VAL A 172 -21.28 -2.80 -6.36
CA VAL A 172 -21.90 -3.08 -7.66
C VAL A 172 -22.59 -4.45 -7.61
N PRO A 173 -23.85 -4.59 -8.08
CA PRO A 173 -24.50 -5.90 -8.14
C PRO A 173 -23.69 -6.92 -8.94
N SER A 174 -23.49 -8.13 -8.40
CA SER A 174 -22.93 -9.24 -9.15
C SER A 174 -24.02 -9.91 -9.97
N ALA A 175 -23.73 -10.24 -11.23
CA ALA A 175 -24.51 -11.26 -11.93
C ALA A 175 -24.10 -12.65 -11.43
N GLY A 176 -25.04 -13.58 -11.39
CA GLY A 176 -24.82 -14.97 -10.99
C GLY A 176 -25.54 -15.36 -9.69
N GLU A 177 -25.97 -16.61 -9.63
CA GLU A 177 -26.53 -17.24 -8.43
C GLU A 177 -25.40 -17.90 -7.64
N TYR A 178 -25.15 -17.37 -6.44
CA TYR A 178 -24.15 -17.89 -5.52
C TYR A 178 -24.80 -18.82 -4.51
N TYR A 179 -24.17 -19.95 -4.26
CA TYR A 179 -24.60 -20.91 -3.25
C TYR A 179 -23.54 -21.01 -2.16
N GLN A 180 -23.95 -20.92 -0.90
CA GLN A 180 -23.05 -20.97 0.25
C GLN A 180 -23.58 -21.87 1.36
N GLY A 181 -22.66 -22.45 2.12
CA GLY A 181 -22.96 -23.27 3.30
C GLY A 181 -21.67 -23.54 4.06
N CYS A 182 -21.80 -23.79 5.37
CA CYS A 182 -20.64 -24.06 6.23
C CYS A 182 -20.88 -25.29 7.09
N ALA A 183 -19.79 -25.94 7.50
CA ALA A 183 -19.80 -27.03 8.46
C ALA A 183 -18.68 -26.85 9.48
N LYS A 184 -18.74 -27.63 10.55
CA LYS A 184 -17.67 -27.75 11.55
C LYS A 184 -17.19 -29.18 11.57
N ALA A 185 -15.91 -29.36 11.88
CA ALA A 185 -15.34 -30.66 12.13
C ALA A 185 -14.54 -30.63 13.44
N GLU A 186 -14.74 -31.63 14.28
CA GLU A 186 -14.15 -31.71 15.62
C GLU A 186 -12.91 -32.61 15.68
N LYS A 187 -12.80 -33.57 14.74
CA LYS A 187 -11.72 -34.57 14.76
C LYS A 187 -10.53 -34.07 13.94
N PRO A 188 -9.32 -33.99 14.52
CA PRO A 188 -8.09 -33.71 13.77
C PRO A 188 -7.85 -34.72 12.65
N GLY A 189 -7.26 -34.25 11.55
CA GLY A 189 -6.91 -35.07 10.40
C GLY A 189 -7.19 -34.41 9.04
N GLU A 190 -6.70 -35.03 7.98
CA GLU A 190 -6.99 -34.61 6.60
C GLU A 190 -8.41 -35.08 6.23
N LEU A 191 -9.29 -34.14 5.90
CA LEU A 191 -10.66 -34.42 5.45
C LEU A 191 -10.73 -34.62 3.92
N GLY A 192 -9.66 -34.24 3.20
CA GLY A 192 -9.51 -34.37 1.76
C GLY A 192 -10.11 -33.21 0.98
N GLN A 193 -10.32 -33.42 -0.33
CA GLN A 193 -10.95 -32.45 -1.21
C GLN A 193 -12.48 -32.53 -1.11
N PRO A 194 -13.17 -31.41 -0.85
CA PRO A 194 -14.64 -31.38 -0.88
C PRO A 194 -15.17 -31.70 -2.28
N GLU A 195 -16.14 -32.61 -2.37
CA GLU A 195 -16.83 -32.94 -3.62
C GLU A 195 -18.17 -32.22 -3.70
N PHE A 196 -18.29 -31.26 -4.61
CA PHE A 196 -19.53 -30.53 -4.88
C PHE A 196 -20.43 -31.36 -5.79
N LYS A 197 -21.72 -31.44 -5.45
CA LYS A 197 -22.76 -32.09 -6.25
C LYS A 197 -23.84 -31.07 -6.59
N LEU A 198 -24.15 -30.94 -7.87
CA LEU A 198 -25.19 -30.08 -8.41
C LEU A 198 -26.24 -30.96 -9.08
N SER A 199 -27.49 -30.85 -8.64
CA SER A 199 -28.64 -31.51 -9.25
C SER A 199 -29.64 -30.48 -9.78
N LEU A 200 -29.98 -30.59 -11.07
CA LEU A 200 -30.95 -29.72 -11.74
C LEU A 200 -31.75 -30.53 -12.77
N ARG A 201 -33.09 -30.45 -12.70
CA ARG A 201 -34.02 -31.14 -13.64
C ARG A 201 -33.71 -32.64 -13.82
N GLY A 202 -33.42 -33.34 -12.72
CA GLY A 202 -33.15 -34.78 -12.71
C GLY A 202 -31.76 -35.20 -13.20
N LYS A 203 -30.89 -34.26 -13.58
CA LYS A 203 -29.49 -34.53 -13.96
C LYS A 203 -28.56 -34.07 -12.83
N THR A 204 -27.48 -34.82 -12.61
CA THR A 204 -26.49 -34.53 -11.56
C THR A 204 -25.09 -34.44 -12.15
N VAL A 205 -24.31 -33.46 -11.70
CA VAL A 205 -22.87 -33.36 -11.95
C VAL A 205 -22.11 -33.23 -10.64
N SER A 206 -20.90 -33.78 -10.59
CA SER A 206 -19.99 -33.68 -9.45
C SER A 206 -18.68 -33.03 -9.87
N GLN A 207 -18.10 -32.22 -8.99
CA GLN A 207 -16.78 -31.62 -9.18
C GLN A 207 -16.08 -31.43 -7.84
N LYS A 208 -14.79 -31.78 -7.76
CA LYS A 208 -13.99 -31.52 -6.56
C LYS A 208 -13.52 -30.07 -6.52
N ALA A 209 -13.53 -29.46 -5.33
CA ALA A 209 -12.82 -28.20 -5.13
C ALA A 209 -11.30 -28.41 -5.27
N PRO A 210 -10.55 -27.39 -5.71
CA PRO A 210 -9.10 -27.50 -5.85
C PRO A 210 -8.39 -27.76 -4.52
N GLY A 211 -8.80 -27.05 -3.47
CA GLY A 211 -8.17 -27.12 -2.15
C GLY A 211 -8.64 -28.28 -1.28
N LYS A 212 -7.71 -28.82 -0.50
CA LYS A 212 -7.96 -29.79 0.57
C LYS A 212 -8.32 -29.10 1.88
N VAL A 213 -9.08 -29.81 2.72
CA VAL A 213 -9.41 -29.38 4.08
C VAL A 213 -8.71 -30.27 5.10
N THR A 214 -8.03 -29.64 6.06
CA THR A 214 -7.38 -30.32 7.19
C THR A 214 -7.86 -29.73 8.51
N ILE A 215 -8.09 -30.57 9.53
CA ILE A 215 -8.30 -30.13 10.91
C ILE A 215 -7.01 -30.33 11.69
N LEU A 216 -6.48 -29.24 12.23
CA LEU A 216 -5.26 -29.23 13.03
C LEU A 216 -5.47 -29.97 14.36
N SER A 217 -4.38 -30.50 14.92
CA SER A 217 -4.40 -31.14 16.23
C SER A 217 -4.42 -30.09 17.33
N PRO A 218 -5.34 -30.15 18.31
CA PRO A 218 -5.35 -29.23 19.45
C PRO A 218 -4.27 -29.56 20.50
N THR A 219 -3.60 -30.71 20.37
CA THR A 219 -2.57 -31.20 21.31
C THR A 219 -1.18 -31.25 20.69
N THR A 220 -1.03 -30.87 19.43
CA THR A 220 0.26 -30.75 18.75
C THR A 220 0.47 -29.29 18.38
N PHE A 221 1.39 -28.62 19.06
CA PHE A 221 1.58 -27.18 18.92
C PHE A 221 2.59 -26.88 17.82
N GLU A 222 2.11 -26.66 16.60
CA GLU A 222 2.94 -26.11 15.54
C GLU A 222 3.19 -24.61 15.80
N VAL A 223 4.46 -24.22 15.89
CA VAL A 223 4.89 -22.86 16.18
C VAL A 223 5.59 -22.28 14.96
N ALA A 224 5.26 -21.04 14.62
CA ALA A 224 5.97 -20.24 13.64
C ALA A 224 6.94 -19.28 14.35
N GLU A 225 8.22 -19.32 13.99
CA GLU A 225 9.21 -18.32 14.37
C GLU A 225 9.57 -17.44 13.19
N VAL A 226 9.42 -16.11 13.33
CA VAL A 226 9.76 -15.15 12.28
C VAL A 226 11.27 -15.12 12.05
N THR A 227 11.69 -15.29 10.79
CA THR A 227 13.11 -15.40 10.41
C THR A 227 13.67 -14.17 9.71
N VAL A 228 12.79 -13.36 9.12
CA VAL A 228 13.13 -12.07 8.49
C VAL A 228 13.14 -10.94 9.53
N GLU A 229 13.85 -9.85 9.27
CA GLU A 229 13.94 -8.71 10.21
C GLU A 229 12.57 -8.12 10.56
N GLU A 230 11.69 -7.98 9.57
CA GLU A 230 10.31 -7.48 9.71
C GLU A 230 9.32 -8.43 9.01
N GLY A 231 8.70 -9.35 9.76
CA GLY A 231 7.71 -10.29 9.24
C GLY A 231 6.40 -9.61 8.86
N VAL A 232 5.90 -9.83 7.64
CA VAL A 232 4.75 -9.09 7.10
C VAL A 232 3.45 -9.74 7.51
N ALA A 233 2.95 -9.36 8.68
CA ALA A 233 1.64 -9.80 9.16
C ALA A 233 0.47 -9.08 8.47
N ARG A 234 -0.67 -9.77 8.33
CA ARG A 234 -1.86 -9.31 7.61
C ARG A 234 -3.17 -9.74 8.26
N THR A 235 -4.26 -9.09 7.89
CA THR A 235 -5.62 -9.45 8.35
C THR A 235 -6.19 -10.70 7.68
N GLY A 236 -5.53 -11.26 6.67
CA GLY A 236 -5.97 -12.44 5.94
C GLY A 236 -4.89 -13.09 5.06
N PRO A 237 -5.18 -14.26 4.47
CA PRO A 237 -4.21 -15.15 3.82
C PRO A 237 -3.85 -14.76 2.38
N SER A 238 -3.59 -13.48 2.13
CA SER A 238 -3.15 -13.01 0.81
C SER A 238 -2.50 -11.63 0.86
N THR A 239 -1.87 -11.22 -0.24
CA THR A 239 -1.27 -9.88 -0.34
C THR A 239 -2.30 -8.75 -0.46
N THR A 240 -3.58 -9.06 -0.72
CA THR A 240 -4.66 -8.08 -0.85
C THR A 240 -5.25 -7.66 0.50
N TYR A 241 -4.99 -8.43 1.57
CA TYR A 241 -5.41 -8.08 2.92
C TYR A 241 -4.50 -7.01 3.54
N SER A 242 -5.09 -6.19 4.41
CA SER A 242 -4.41 -5.11 5.13
C SER A 242 -3.20 -5.62 5.90
N ARG A 243 -2.11 -4.85 5.89
CA ARG A 243 -0.93 -5.11 6.72
C ARG A 243 -1.21 -4.74 8.17
N LEU A 244 -0.62 -5.50 9.08
CA LEU A 244 -0.57 -5.25 10.52
C LEU A 244 0.83 -4.73 10.90
N THR A 245 1.05 -4.43 12.18
CA THR A 245 2.40 -4.15 12.71
C THR A 245 3.35 -5.29 12.30
N PRO A 246 4.48 -4.99 11.63
CA PRO A 246 5.45 -6.01 11.29
C PRO A 246 5.97 -6.72 12.55
N LEU A 247 6.10 -8.04 12.46
CA LEU A 247 6.58 -8.85 13.57
C LEU A 247 8.11 -8.87 13.57
N PRO A 248 8.79 -8.44 14.63
CA PRO A 248 10.25 -8.47 14.67
C PRO A 248 10.78 -9.91 14.58
N LYS A 249 11.95 -10.08 13.96
CA LYS A 249 12.65 -11.36 13.92
C LYS A 249 12.72 -12.05 15.29
N GLY A 250 12.53 -13.36 15.29
CA GLY A 250 12.51 -14.19 16.49
C GLY A 250 11.14 -14.28 17.15
N THR A 251 10.15 -13.46 16.76
CA THR A 251 8.75 -13.58 17.22
C THR A 251 8.23 -15.00 17.04
N LYS A 252 7.65 -15.59 18.09
CA LYS A 252 7.05 -16.93 18.08
C LYS A 252 5.55 -16.87 18.35
N ALA A 253 4.77 -17.61 17.57
CA ALA A 253 3.32 -17.72 17.74
C ALA A 253 2.83 -19.12 17.36
N LEU A 254 1.77 -19.60 18.02
CA LEU A 254 1.10 -20.84 17.64
C LEU A 254 0.41 -20.67 16.29
N ILE A 255 0.55 -21.66 15.41
CA ILE A 255 -0.20 -21.73 14.15
C ILE A 255 -1.59 -22.30 14.45
N THR A 256 -2.62 -21.49 14.18
CA THR A 256 -4.03 -21.86 14.39
C THR A 256 -4.76 -22.11 13.07
N GLY A 257 -4.13 -21.87 11.93
CA GLY A 257 -4.73 -22.11 10.64
C GLY A 257 -3.72 -21.98 9.52
N LYS A 258 -4.06 -22.54 8.35
CA LYS A 258 -3.27 -22.45 7.13
C LYS A 258 -4.20 -22.16 5.97
N GLU A 259 -3.74 -21.41 4.97
CA GLU A 259 -4.46 -21.21 3.71
C GLU A 259 -3.45 -20.89 2.59
N GLY A 260 -3.25 -21.87 1.70
CA GLY A 260 -2.11 -21.87 0.79
C GLY A 260 -0.80 -21.65 1.55
N ASP A 261 -0.02 -20.66 1.12
CA ASP A 261 1.30 -20.32 1.70
C ASP A 261 1.24 -19.44 2.95
N TYR A 262 0.05 -19.20 3.52
CA TYR A 262 -0.13 -18.34 4.69
C TYR A 262 -0.47 -19.14 5.95
N LEU A 263 0.09 -18.71 7.07
CA LEU A 263 -0.12 -19.24 8.41
C LEU A 263 -0.92 -18.22 9.22
N ARG A 264 -2.03 -18.65 9.82
CA ARG A 264 -2.74 -17.86 10.83
C ARG A 264 -2.09 -18.10 12.18
N LEU A 265 -1.70 -17.02 12.84
CA LEU A 265 -1.11 -17.03 14.17
C LEU A 265 -2.20 -16.86 15.24
N ASP A 266 -1.93 -17.32 16.45
CA ASP A 266 -2.87 -17.29 17.59
C ASP A 266 -3.31 -15.90 18.06
N TYR A 267 -2.60 -14.83 17.67
CA TYR A 267 -3.04 -13.44 17.85
C TYR A 267 -3.96 -12.92 16.72
N GLY A 268 -4.31 -13.76 15.75
CA GLY A 268 -5.26 -13.48 14.66
C GLY A 268 -4.63 -13.04 13.33
N GLY A 269 -3.37 -12.58 13.34
CA GLY A 269 -2.67 -12.17 12.12
C GLY A 269 -2.20 -13.34 11.24
N TRP A 270 -2.07 -13.09 9.94
CA TRP A 270 -1.57 -14.03 8.95
C TRP A 270 -0.18 -13.64 8.46
N ILE A 271 0.73 -14.59 8.33
CA ILE A 271 2.09 -14.38 7.81
C ILE A 271 2.41 -15.41 6.73
N LYS A 272 3.27 -15.07 5.76
CA LYS A 272 3.73 -16.06 4.78
C LYS A 272 4.61 -17.11 5.45
N ALA A 273 4.42 -18.38 5.09
CA ALA A 273 5.20 -19.48 5.62
C ALA A 273 6.71 -19.31 5.35
N ASN A 274 7.09 -18.76 4.20
CA ASN A 274 8.49 -18.54 3.82
C ASN A 274 9.20 -17.41 4.59
N GLU A 275 8.47 -16.62 5.37
CA GLU A 275 9.05 -15.63 6.31
C GLU A 275 9.29 -16.25 7.70
N THR A 276 8.97 -17.54 7.87
CA THR A 276 8.99 -18.23 9.15
C THR A 276 9.76 -19.55 9.09
N ARG A 277 10.21 -20.01 10.26
CA ARG A 277 10.60 -21.40 10.51
C ARG A 277 9.49 -22.06 11.34
N ILE A 278 8.97 -23.19 10.85
CA ILE A 278 7.92 -23.95 11.53
C ILE A 278 8.55 -25.12 12.28
N PHE A 279 8.13 -25.36 13.52
CA PHE A 279 8.52 -26.52 14.33
C PHE A 279 7.39 -26.90 15.31
N THR A 280 7.50 -28.06 15.94
CA THR A 280 6.57 -28.49 17.00
C THR A 280 7.18 -28.22 18.37
N ASP A 281 6.37 -27.76 19.31
CA ASP A 281 6.77 -27.52 20.70
C ASP A 281 5.84 -28.26 21.69
N ALA A 282 6.29 -28.38 22.95
CA ALA A 282 5.54 -29.03 24.02
C ALA A 282 4.35 -28.18 24.51
N ALA A 283 4.38 -26.86 24.29
CA ALA A 283 3.33 -25.92 24.66
C ALA A 283 3.30 -24.71 23.71
N PRO A 284 2.17 -23.98 23.61
CA PRO A 284 2.11 -22.71 22.89
C PRO A 284 3.10 -21.68 23.46
N PRO A 285 3.73 -20.84 22.62
CA PRO A 285 4.65 -19.81 23.07
C PRO A 285 3.89 -18.76 23.89
N ARG A 286 4.21 -18.68 25.18
CA ARG A 286 3.68 -17.69 26.11
C ARG A 286 4.84 -17.07 26.88
N SER A 287 4.64 -15.83 27.33
CA SER A 287 5.61 -15.14 28.16
C SER A 287 4.96 -14.54 29.39
N VAL A 288 5.74 -14.40 30.46
CA VAL A 288 5.43 -13.53 31.58
C VAL A 288 6.30 -12.29 31.49
N ILE A 289 5.72 -11.12 31.76
CA ILE A 289 6.47 -9.87 31.94
C ILE A 289 6.38 -9.40 33.39
N ARG A 290 7.52 -8.99 33.95
CA ARG A 290 7.62 -8.57 35.37
C ARG A 290 8.04 -7.13 35.58
N SER A 291 8.62 -6.51 34.57
CA SER A 291 9.10 -5.13 34.63
C SER A 291 9.28 -4.55 33.24
N ALA A 292 9.34 -3.23 33.18
CA ALA A 292 9.84 -2.49 32.04
C ALA A 292 10.73 -1.34 32.53
N ILE A 293 11.77 -1.01 31.76
CA ILE A 293 12.67 0.10 32.07
C ILE A 293 12.85 0.92 30.79
N ALA A 294 12.65 2.22 30.90
CA ALA A 294 13.01 3.19 29.87
C ALA A 294 14.40 3.78 30.15
N ARG A 295 15.18 4.00 29.09
CA ARG A 295 16.43 4.76 29.15
C ARG A 295 16.52 5.71 27.97
N GLN A 296 17.03 6.90 28.20
CA GLN A 296 17.37 7.80 27.11
C GLN A 296 18.66 7.34 26.43
N ILE A 297 18.65 7.39 25.10
CA ILE A 297 19.82 7.25 24.23
C ILE A 297 19.87 8.49 23.31
N GLN A 298 20.93 8.63 22.52
CA GLN A 298 21.07 9.80 21.64
C GLN A 298 19.89 9.89 20.65
N GLY A 299 19.05 10.92 20.82
CA GLY A 299 17.91 11.22 19.94
C GLY A 299 16.72 10.27 20.05
N ALA A 300 16.67 9.40 21.07
CA ALA A 300 15.57 8.47 21.27
C ALA A 300 15.45 7.99 22.72
N THR A 301 14.30 7.42 23.04
CA THR A 301 14.07 6.65 24.27
C THR A 301 13.96 5.18 23.93
N GLU A 302 14.77 4.34 24.56
CA GLU A 302 14.70 2.89 24.43
C GLU A 302 13.98 2.31 25.66
N ILE A 303 12.86 1.64 25.43
CA ILE A 303 12.09 0.92 26.44
C ILE A 303 12.32 -0.57 26.28
N ARG A 304 12.65 -1.23 27.38
CA ARG A 304 12.99 -2.65 27.45
C ARG A 304 11.88 -3.43 28.11
N PHE A 305 11.44 -4.50 27.46
CA PHE A 305 10.44 -5.44 27.95
C PHE A 305 11.05 -6.84 28.00
N PRO A 306 11.65 -7.24 29.13
CA PRO A 306 12.16 -8.60 29.31
C PRO A 306 11.02 -9.62 29.25
N LEU A 307 11.18 -10.64 28.41
CA LEU A 307 10.23 -11.71 28.21
C LEU A 307 10.96 -13.07 28.27
N GLN A 308 10.21 -14.15 28.46
CA GLN A 308 10.73 -15.51 28.40
C GLN A 308 10.83 -16.02 26.96
N VAL A 309 9.94 -15.54 26.10
CA VAL A 309 9.85 -15.89 24.68
C VAL A 309 9.48 -14.62 23.90
N PRO A 310 10.07 -14.36 22.72
CA PRO A 310 9.60 -13.30 21.83
C PRO A 310 8.16 -13.57 21.36
N VAL A 311 7.26 -12.61 21.58
CA VAL A 311 5.83 -12.72 21.29
C VAL A 311 5.39 -11.78 20.16
N PRO A 312 4.21 -12.00 19.54
CA PRO A 312 3.65 -11.03 18.61
C PRO A 312 3.38 -9.68 19.27
N VAL A 313 3.46 -8.61 18.48
CA VAL A 313 3.32 -7.23 18.94
C VAL A 313 2.37 -6.44 18.05
N THR A 314 1.68 -5.47 18.64
CA THR A 314 0.88 -4.48 17.91
C THR A 314 1.23 -3.09 18.38
N VAL A 315 1.42 -2.17 17.45
CA VAL A 315 1.60 -0.74 17.73
C VAL A 315 0.42 0.04 17.15
N GLU A 316 -0.20 0.85 18.00
CA GLU A 316 -1.24 1.80 17.61
C GLU A 316 -0.74 3.21 17.94
N GLN A 317 -0.90 4.14 17.00
CA GLN A 317 -0.50 5.54 17.15
C GLN A 317 -1.76 6.41 17.13
N GLY A 318 -1.79 7.44 17.97
CA GLY A 318 -2.78 8.50 17.88
C GLY A 318 -2.23 9.82 18.38
N ASP A 319 -3.10 10.80 18.50
CA ASP A 319 -2.72 12.15 18.89
C ASP A 319 -2.13 12.13 20.32
N ARG A 320 -0.87 12.53 20.46
CA ARG A 320 -0.14 12.54 21.75
C ARG A 320 -0.05 11.18 22.45
N TYR A 321 -0.20 10.06 21.74
CA TYR A 321 0.05 8.74 22.34
C TYR A 321 0.55 7.68 21.36
N LEU A 322 1.26 6.70 21.92
CA LEU A 322 1.58 5.44 21.28
C LEU A 322 1.23 4.29 22.21
N THR A 323 0.59 3.24 21.68
CA THR A 323 0.26 2.04 22.41
C THR A 323 1.03 0.85 21.86
N LEU A 324 1.72 0.10 22.72
CA LEU A 324 2.31 -1.19 22.42
C LEU A 324 1.51 -2.29 23.12
N THR A 325 1.05 -3.27 22.37
CA THR A 325 0.46 -4.50 22.90
C THR A 325 1.43 -5.66 22.72
N LEU A 326 1.78 -6.32 23.81
CA LEU A 326 2.47 -7.61 23.81
C LEU A 326 1.41 -8.71 23.85
N HIS A 327 1.24 -9.44 22.75
CA HIS A 327 0.34 -10.59 22.71
C HIS A 327 0.96 -11.77 23.43
N ASN A 328 0.17 -12.79 23.71
CA ASN A 328 0.61 -14.03 24.37
C ASN A 328 1.39 -13.81 25.67
N THR A 329 1.09 -12.72 26.39
CA THR A 329 1.87 -12.27 27.54
C THR A 329 0.97 -12.12 28.76
N THR A 330 1.34 -12.77 29.85
CA THR A 330 0.73 -12.61 31.16
C THR A 330 1.47 -11.51 31.94
N ALA A 331 0.73 -10.51 32.43
CA ALA A 331 1.30 -9.51 33.31
C ALA A 331 1.57 -10.07 34.72
N GLN A 332 2.82 -9.98 35.15
CA GLN A 332 3.25 -10.00 36.56
C GLN A 332 4.10 -8.75 36.85
N THR A 333 3.73 -7.65 36.20
CA THR A 333 4.46 -6.38 36.26
C THR A 333 4.07 -5.62 37.52
N ASP A 334 4.96 -5.62 38.51
CA ASP A 334 4.75 -4.86 39.76
C ASP A 334 5.53 -3.54 39.78
N THR A 335 6.52 -3.39 38.89
CA THR A 335 7.38 -2.20 38.88
C THR A 335 7.80 -1.86 37.45
N ILE A 336 7.56 -0.60 37.07
CA ILE A 336 8.05 -0.01 35.83
C ILE A 336 8.87 1.22 36.23
N ARG A 337 10.08 1.34 35.67
CA ARG A 337 10.90 2.54 35.84
C ARG A 337 10.85 3.38 34.57
N LEU A 338 10.22 4.53 34.68
CA LEU A 338 10.24 5.61 33.71
C LEU A 338 10.83 6.84 34.41
N ASP A 339 12.08 7.17 34.08
CA ASP A 339 12.71 8.41 34.54
C ASP A 339 12.17 9.59 33.72
N ASP A 340 12.52 10.84 34.07
CA ASP A 340 12.17 11.99 33.25
C ASP A 340 12.66 11.78 31.81
N ASP A 341 11.79 12.08 30.85
CA ASP A 341 11.97 11.74 29.44
C ASP A 341 11.56 12.91 28.55
N PRO A 342 12.32 13.27 27.50
CA PRO A 342 11.99 14.43 26.67
C PRO A 342 10.73 14.22 25.82
N LEU A 343 10.33 12.97 25.55
CA LEU A 343 9.19 12.64 24.71
C LEU A 343 8.00 12.11 25.52
N ILE A 344 8.24 11.24 26.51
CA ILE A 344 7.19 10.54 27.24
C ILE A 344 6.76 11.37 28.46
N GLU A 345 5.48 11.72 28.51
CA GLU A 345 4.86 12.39 29.66
C GLU A 345 4.48 11.38 30.74
N ARG A 346 3.85 10.28 30.33
CA ARG A 346 3.32 9.25 31.24
C ARG A 346 3.26 7.90 30.54
N LEU A 347 3.38 6.83 31.32
CA LEU A 347 3.15 5.46 30.87
C LEU A 347 2.04 4.82 31.71
N ASP A 348 0.95 4.44 31.04
CA ASP A 348 -0.11 3.62 31.61
C ASP A 348 0.05 2.17 31.10
N TRP A 349 -0.30 1.18 31.93
CA TRP A 349 -0.31 -0.21 31.48
C TRP A 349 -1.50 -0.98 32.03
N GLN A 350 -1.97 -1.98 31.29
CA GLN A 350 -3.07 -2.84 31.72
C GLN A 350 -2.97 -4.25 31.10
N PRO A 351 -3.35 -5.31 31.84
CA PRO A 351 -3.54 -6.62 31.24
C PRO A 351 -4.75 -6.61 30.29
N ILE A 352 -4.63 -7.30 29.17
CA ILE A 352 -5.75 -7.62 28.28
C ILE A 352 -6.26 -8.99 28.70
N LEU A 353 -7.44 -9.00 29.32
CA LEU A 353 -8.17 -10.20 29.69
C LEU A 353 -9.32 -10.37 28.69
N THR A 354 -9.22 -11.34 27.79
CA THR A 354 -10.38 -11.74 27.00
C THR A 354 -11.23 -12.76 27.76
N SER A 355 -12.50 -12.90 27.36
CA SER A 355 -13.40 -13.89 27.96
C SER A 355 -12.79 -15.30 27.90
N ARG A 356 -13.19 -16.19 28.82
CA ARG A 356 -12.69 -17.59 28.93
C ARG A 356 -12.77 -18.42 27.63
N VAL A 357 -13.46 -17.93 26.60
CA VAL A 357 -13.67 -18.59 25.31
C VAL A 357 -12.59 -18.23 24.27
N GLN A 358 -11.91 -17.08 24.40
CA GLN A 358 -10.98 -16.57 23.38
C GLN A 358 -9.49 -16.75 23.70
N ASN A 359 -9.12 -17.06 24.95
CA ASN A 359 -7.73 -17.36 25.37
C ASN A 359 -6.64 -16.35 24.91
N GLU A 360 -7.03 -15.12 24.55
CA GLU A 360 -6.11 -14.03 24.27
C GLU A 360 -5.71 -13.40 25.60
N GLN A 361 -4.43 -13.58 25.93
CA GLN A 361 -3.76 -12.91 27.03
C GLN A 361 -2.74 -11.95 26.42
N GLY A 362 -2.76 -10.70 26.86
CA GLY A 362 -1.76 -9.72 26.45
C GLY A 362 -1.55 -8.66 27.51
N VAL A 363 -0.57 -7.79 27.26
CA VAL A 363 -0.31 -6.61 28.10
C VAL A 363 -0.21 -5.40 27.20
N ARG A 364 -0.99 -4.38 27.52
CA ARG A 364 -1.01 -3.10 26.80
C ARG A 364 -0.23 -2.06 27.59
N TYR A 365 0.68 -1.37 26.92
CA TYR A 365 1.42 -0.22 27.40
C TYR A 365 1.05 1.00 26.56
N LYS A 366 0.54 2.05 27.19
CA LYS A 366 0.17 3.31 26.54
C LYS A 366 1.10 4.43 27.01
N PHE A 367 1.88 4.95 26.08
CA PHE A 367 2.77 6.08 26.27
C PHE A 367 2.04 7.36 25.87
N TYR A 368 1.84 8.26 26.83
CA TYR A 368 1.39 9.63 26.59
C TYR A 368 2.60 10.49 26.28
N LEU A 369 2.50 11.35 25.28
CA LEU A 369 3.61 12.12 24.73
C LEU A 369 3.51 13.59 25.14
N LYS A 370 4.66 14.19 25.45
CA LYS A 370 4.79 15.64 25.70
C LYS A 370 4.55 16.44 24.41
N THR A 371 4.87 15.85 23.26
CA THR A 371 4.66 16.42 21.91
C THR A 371 3.41 15.83 21.25
N ASP A 372 2.94 16.49 20.18
CA ASP A 372 1.76 16.04 19.43
C ASP A 372 1.96 14.70 18.73
N GLN A 373 3.21 14.36 18.40
CA GLN A 373 3.59 13.09 17.79
C GLN A 373 5.03 12.67 18.13
N GLN A 374 5.30 11.37 18.02
CA GLN A 374 6.65 10.80 17.93
C GLN A 374 7.24 10.94 16.53
N TRP A 375 8.57 10.88 16.41
CA TRP A 375 9.29 10.99 15.13
C TRP A 375 9.74 9.64 14.55
N GLY A 376 9.08 8.57 14.99
CA GLY A 376 9.35 7.23 14.54
C GLY A 376 9.55 6.25 15.69
N TYR A 377 9.44 4.97 15.35
CA TYR A 377 9.74 3.89 16.27
C TYR A 377 10.42 2.71 15.58
N LYS A 378 11.13 1.91 16.38
CA LYS A 378 11.71 0.63 15.98
C LYS A 378 11.41 -0.43 17.02
N LEU A 379 11.04 -1.62 16.55
CA LEU A 379 10.86 -2.81 17.37
C LEU A 379 11.94 -3.83 17.01
N GLN A 380 12.62 -4.38 18.02
CA GLN A 380 13.61 -5.44 17.81
C GLN A 380 13.74 -6.31 19.06
N TYR A 381 14.00 -7.60 18.87
CA TYR A 381 14.34 -8.49 19.97
C TYR A 381 15.86 -8.56 20.15
N VAL A 382 16.34 -8.40 21.39
CA VAL A 382 17.70 -8.74 21.81
C VAL A 382 17.61 -9.92 22.77
N GLY A 383 17.97 -11.10 22.28
CA GLY A 383 17.59 -12.35 22.94
C GLY A 383 16.07 -12.44 22.99
N THR A 384 15.51 -12.49 24.20
CA THR A 384 14.06 -12.50 24.43
C THR A 384 13.50 -11.14 24.84
N THR A 385 14.35 -10.12 25.04
CA THR A 385 13.89 -8.79 25.45
C THR A 385 13.44 -8.00 24.23
N LEU A 386 12.19 -7.52 24.24
CA LEU A 386 11.73 -6.58 23.22
C LEU A 386 12.28 -5.19 23.55
N LEU A 387 12.89 -4.56 22.54
CA LEU A 387 13.26 -3.15 22.56
C LEU A 387 12.25 -2.37 21.71
N LEU A 388 11.58 -1.41 22.34
CA LEU A 388 10.86 -0.33 21.65
C LEU A 388 11.75 0.91 21.70
N THR A 389 12.23 1.36 20.55
CA THR A 389 12.94 2.64 20.43
C THR A 389 11.95 3.68 19.93
N LEU A 390 11.67 4.72 20.70
CA LEU A 390 10.85 5.87 20.32
C LEU A 390 11.75 7.06 20.01
N ARG A 391 11.66 7.60 18.80
CA ARG A 391 12.53 8.70 18.37
C ARG A 391 12.01 10.03 18.89
N HIS A 392 12.93 10.82 19.43
CA HIS A 392 12.67 12.21 19.83
C HIS A 392 12.53 13.09 18.60
N PRO A 393 11.85 14.24 18.71
CA PRO A 393 11.97 15.30 17.72
C PRO A 393 13.43 15.66 17.46
N PRO A 394 13.82 15.95 16.20
CA PRO A 394 15.17 16.40 15.90
C PRO A 394 15.45 17.72 16.60
N ALA A 395 16.63 17.82 17.23
CA ALA A 395 17.07 19.04 17.88
C ALA A 395 17.48 20.09 16.84
N VAL A 396 16.54 20.91 16.40
CA VAL A 396 16.82 22.05 15.52
C VAL A 396 17.48 23.15 16.36
N LYS A 397 18.67 23.60 15.96
CA LYS A 397 19.43 24.59 16.74
C LYS A 397 18.79 25.97 16.62
N SER A 398 18.44 26.58 17.76
CA SER A 398 18.04 28.00 17.82
C SER A 398 19.26 28.95 17.80
N GLY A 399 19.16 30.11 17.15
CA GLY A 399 20.20 31.15 17.10
C GLY A 399 20.42 31.75 15.70
N ILE A 400 21.41 32.64 15.52
CA ILE A 400 21.65 33.34 14.22
C ILE A 400 21.87 32.36 13.05
N SER A 401 22.46 31.19 13.32
CA SER A 401 22.64 30.13 12.30
C SER A 401 21.31 29.55 11.81
N SER A 402 20.22 29.63 12.57
CA SER A 402 18.89 29.12 12.17
C SER A 402 18.16 30.02 11.18
N VAL A 403 18.61 31.28 11.04
CA VAL A 403 18.06 32.22 10.05
C VAL A 403 18.45 31.82 8.63
N TYR A 404 19.69 31.37 8.44
CA TYR A 404 20.23 31.01 7.11
C TYR A 404 20.29 29.50 6.87
N LYS A 405 20.45 28.69 7.92
CA LYS A 405 20.49 27.23 7.85
C LYS A 405 19.50 26.59 8.84
N PRO A 406 18.19 26.78 8.62
CA PRO A 406 17.14 26.35 9.54
C PRO A 406 17.07 24.83 9.75
N LEU A 407 17.65 24.02 8.86
CA LEU A 407 17.63 22.56 8.93
C LEU A 407 18.95 21.96 9.44
N THR A 408 19.82 22.78 10.04
CA THR A 408 21.12 22.32 10.55
C THR A 408 20.93 21.19 11.56
N GLY A 409 21.49 20.02 11.24
CA GLY A 409 21.42 18.82 12.09
C GLY A 409 20.33 17.83 11.69
N MET A 410 19.43 18.19 10.79
CA MET A 410 18.41 17.28 10.25
C MET A 410 18.99 16.37 9.17
N LYS A 411 18.55 15.12 9.17
CA LYS A 411 18.74 14.14 8.10
C LYS A 411 17.44 13.98 7.33
N ILE A 412 17.47 14.21 6.02
CA ILE A 412 16.29 14.05 5.16
C ILE A 412 16.62 13.05 4.07
N LEU A 413 15.76 12.06 3.88
CA LEU A 413 15.83 11.16 2.75
C LEU A 413 14.81 11.56 1.69
N ILE A 414 15.28 11.66 0.45
CA ILE A 414 14.45 11.89 -0.74
C ILE A 414 14.46 10.62 -1.58
N ASP A 415 13.30 10.02 -1.76
CA ASP A 415 13.08 8.96 -2.71
C ASP A 415 12.62 9.55 -4.05
N ALA A 416 13.48 9.49 -5.07
CA ALA A 416 13.09 9.84 -6.43
C ALA A 416 12.33 8.65 -7.02
N GLY A 417 11.01 8.80 -7.18
CA GLY A 417 10.11 7.74 -7.64
C GLY A 417 10.57 7.12 -8.96
N HIS A 418 10.28 5.82 -9.13
CA HIS A 418 10.62 5.04 -10.32
C HIS A 418 12.13 4.95 -10.59
N GLY A 419 12.53 4.49 -11.77
CA GLY A 419 13.94 4.38 -12.17
C GLY A 419 14.16 3.20 -13.11
N SER A 420 15.26 3.24 -13.88
CA SER A 420 15.60 2.21 -14.87
C SER A 420 14.69 2.17 -16.09
N GLU A 421 15.04 1.33 -17.07
CA GLU A 421 14.24 1.12 -18.29
C GLU A 421 12.95 0.32 -18.02
N ASN A 422 12.90 -0.43 -16.92
CA ASN A 422 11.78 -1.31 -16.58
C ASN A 422 10.74 -0.64 -15.67
N ASP A 423 11.08 0.47 -15.02
CA ASP A 423 10.16 1.25 -14.19
C ASP A 423 10.20 2.73 -14.60
N LEU A 424 9.45 3.05 -15.67
CA LEU A 424 9.33 4.39 -16.23
C LEU A 424 8.43 5.32 -15.41
N GLY A 425 7.60 4.76 -14.52
CA GLY A 425 6.44 5.43 -13.95
C GLY A 425 5.37 5.79 -14.98
N ALA A 426 4.54 6.77 -14.66
CA ALA A 426 3.57 7.34 -15.57
C ALA A 426 4.27 7.95 -16.80
N ARG A 427 3.53 8.08 -17.90
CA ARG A 427 4.04 8.70 -19.14
C ARG A 427 3.13 9.85 -19.54
N GLY A 428 3.75 11.00 -19.80
CA GLY A 428 3.04 12.18 -20.29
C GLY A 428 2.56 12.02 -21.73
N PRO A 429 1.80 12.99 -22.27
CA PRO A 429 1.18 12.89 -23.60
C PRO A 429 2.15 12.65 -24.76
N ASN A 430 3.39 13.13 -24.67
CA ASN A 430 4.47 12.89 -25.63
C ASN A 430 5.34 11.66 -25.30
N GLY A 431 4.94 10.86 -24.30
CA GLY A 431 5.62 9.64 -23.89
C GLY A 431 6.76 9.86 -22.90
N TYR A 432 7.03 11.10 -22.46
CA TYR A 432 8.07 11.42 -21.48
C TYR A 432 7.79 10.71 -20.15
N PRO A 433 8.76 9.95 -19.60
CA PRO A 433 8.53 9.12 -18.43
C PRO A 433 8.69 9.91 -17.12
N GLU A 434 7.84 9.60 -16.16
CA GLU A 434 7.81 10.19 -14.81
C GLU A 434 9.16 10.08 -14.11
N LYS A 435 9.86 8.93 -14.25
CA LYS A 435 11.17 8.70 -13.61
C LYS A 435 12.18 9.83 -13.85
N ASN A 436 12.09 10.52 -14.99
CA ASN A 436 13.02 11.58 -15.34
C ASN A 436 12.70 12.86 -14.55
N VAL A 437 11.42 13.27 -14.54
CA VAL A 437 11.02 14.50 -13.84
C VAL A 437 11.09 14.35 -12.32
N THR A 438 10.78 13.17 -11.79
CA THR A 438 10.96 12.88 -10.35
C THR A 438 12.43 13.00 -9.94
N LEU A 439 13.37 12.54 -10.77
CA LEU A 439 14.81 12.70 -10.51
C LEU A 439 15.25 14.16 -10.55
N ILE A 440 14.78 14.92 -11.55
CA ILE A 440 15.10 16.34 -11.70
C ILE A 440 14.63 17.13 -10.47
N VAL A 441 13.35 17.01 -10.10
CA VAL A 441 12.77 17.74 -8.97
C VAL A 441 13.41 17.29 -7.65
N SER A 442 13.73 16.00 -7.49
CA SER A 442 14.41 15.50 -6.30
C SER A 442 15.82 16.06 -6.12
N LYS A 443 16.57 16.26 -7.22
CA LYS A 443 17.89 16.91 -7.18
C LYS A 443 17.80 18.39 -6.83
N LEU A 444 16.84 19.10 -7.43
CA LEU A 444 16.57 20.50 -7.07
C LEU A 444 16.17 20.63 -5.59
N LEU A 445 15.32 19.74 -5.09
CA LEU A 445 14.94 19.70 -3.68
C LEU A 445 16.14 19.38 -2.77
N GLN A 446 16.99 18.44 -3.18
CA GLN A 446 18.24 18.13 -2.47
C GLN A 446 19.10 19.40 -2.31
N ASP A 447 19.33 20.15 -3.39
CA ASP A 447 20.14 21.37 -3.35
C ASP A 447 19.53 22.42 -2.42
N GLU A 448 18.22 22.65 -2.50
CA GLU A 448 17.50 23.59 -1.62
C GLU A 448 17.62 23.19 -0.13
N LEU A 449 17.50 21.90 0.19
CA LEU A 449 17.59 21.40 1.57
C LEU A 449 19.03 21.44 2.11
N ILE A 450 20.04 21.10 1.29
CA ILE A 450 21.46 21.23 1.64
C ILE A 450 21.81 22.69 1.92
N ASN A 451 21.34 23.62 1.09
CA ASN A 451 21.55 25.06 1.29
C ASN A 451 20.95 25.56 2.61
N ARG A 452 19.87 24.93 3.08
CA ARG A 452 19.23 25.17 4.38
C ARG A 452 19.87 24.40 5.55
N GLY A 453 20.95 23.65 5.31
CA GLY A 453 21.75 22.98 6.33
C GLY A 453 21.42 21.52 6.62
N ALA A 454 20.48 20.92 5.90
CA ALA A 454 20.14 19.50 6.07
C ALA A 454 21.23 18.58 5.50
N SER A 455 21.37 17.40 6.09
CA SER A 455 22.07 16.26 5.47
C SER A 455 21.07 15.49 4.62
N VAL A 456 21.24 15.49 3.30
CA VAL A 456 20.28 14.88 2.37
C VAL A 456 20.81 13.57 1.79
N TYR A 457 20.00 12.53 1.89
CA TYR A 457 20.24 11.23 1.27
C TYR A 457 19.23 11.03 0.13
N MET A 458 19.68 10.52 -1.01
CA MET A 458 18.77 10.15 -2.10
C MET A 458 18.79 8.64 -2.28
N THR A 459 17.63 8.04 -2.56
CA THR A 459 17.55 6.61 -2.87
C THR A 459 18.26 6.26 -4.18
N ARG A 460 18.13 7.13 -5.20
CA ARG A 460 18.87 7.06 -6.46
C ARG A 460 19.35 8.44 -6.89
N LYS A 461 20.46 8.48 -7.64
CA LYS A 461 21.04 9.71 -8.20
C LYS A 461 21.09 9.70 -9.74
N ALA A 462 20.83 8.54 -10.35
CA ALA A 462 20.82 8.34 -11.79
C ALA A 462 19.74 7.30 -12.20
N GLU A 463 19.95 6.67 -13.35
CA GLU A 463 19.21 5.49 -13.80
C GLU A 463 19.63 4.27 -12.96
N GLU A 464 18.84 3.97 -11.94
CA GLU A 464 19.08 2.85 -11.03
C GLU A 464 17.77 2.03 -10.92
N ASP A 465 17.89 0.71 -10.99
CA ASP A 465 16.76 -0.21 -10.84
C ASP A 465 16.61 -0.58 -9.35
N LEU A 466 15.73 0.14 -8.65
CA LEU A 466 15.49 -0.04 -7.21
C LEU A 466 14.07 -0.50 -6.95
N TYR A 467 13.93 -1.70 -6.38
CA TYR A 467 12.64 -2.19 -5.95
C TYR A 467 12.16 -1.45 -4.70
N PRO A 468 10.84 -1.42 -4.43
CA PRO A 468 10.32 -0.78 -3.23
C PRO A 468 10.92 -1.28 -1.92
N LYS A 469 11.38 -2.54 -1.86
CA LYS A 469 12.05 -3.11 -0.68
C LYS A 469 13.40 -2.43 -0.42
N ASP A 470 14.18 -2.18 -1.47
CA ASP A 470 15.52 -1.62 -1.35
C ASP A 470 15.45 -0.17 -0.83
N ARG A 471 14.47 0.60 -1.32
CA ARG A 471 14.22 1.97 -0.86
C ARG A 471 13.81 2.03 0.61
N VAL A 472 12.95 1.11 1.05
CA VAL A 472 12.57 0.98 2.47
C VAL A 472 13.77 0.60 3.33
N GLU A 473 14.62 -0.30 2.86
CA GLU A 473 15.85 -0.69 3.55
C GLU A 473 16.80 0.51 3.71
N MET A 474 16.94 1.35 2.68
CA MET A 474 17.71 2.60 2.80
C MET A 474 17.14 3.54 3.87
N ILE A 475 15.81 3.69 3.97
CA ILE A 475 15.18 4.49 5.02
C ILE A 475 15.50 3.91 6.41
N ASN A 476 15.39 2.60 6.57
CA ASN A 476 15.69 1.90 7.82
C ASN A 476 17.18 2.00 8.22
N GLN A 477 18.08 2.04 7.24
CA GLN A 477 19.54 2.15 7.48
C GLN A 477 19.99 3.59 7.75
N GLN A 478 19.47 4.56 7.00
CA GLN A 478 19.86 5.97 7.17
C GLN A 478 19.24 6.62 8.41
N VAL A 479 18.10 6.08 8.88
CA VAL A 479 17.35 6.59 10.04
C VAL A 479 17.14 8.12 9.88
N PRO A 480 16.55 8.57 8.77
CA PRO A 480 16.38 10.00 8.51
C PRO A 480 15.33 10.59 9.46
N ASP A 481 15.39 11.88 9.75
CA ASP A 481 14.34 12.58 10.50
C ASP A 481 13.06 12.70 9.67
N LEU A 482 13.18 12.77 8.34
CA LEU A 482 12.07 12.79 7.38
C LEU A 482 12.38 11.95 6.15
N ALA A 483 11.38 11.23 5.62
CA ALA A 483 11.47 10.57 4.32
C ALA A 483 10.38 11.07 3.37
N LEU A 484 10.78 11.52 2.19
CA LEU A 484 9.90 12.12 1.19
C LEU A 484 10.02 11.35 -0.13
N SER A 485 8.93 10.77 -0.61
CA SER A 485 8.87 10.08 -1.91
C SER A 485 8.25 11.01 -2.94
N VAL A 486 8.98 11.36 -4.00
CA VAL A 486 8.57 12.31 -5.03
C VAL A 486 8.04 11.58 -6.26
N HIS A 487 6.78 11.82 -6.60
CA HIS A 487 6.04 11.20 -7.71
C HIS A 487 5.16 12.21 -8.46
N TYR A 488 4.66 11.79 -9.61
CA TYR A 488 3.60 12.45 -10.37
C TYR A 488 2.56 11.43 -10.83
N ASN A 489 1.30 11.81 -10.66
CA ASN A 489 0.21 10.87 -10.61
C ASN A 489 -0.27 10.42 -11.99
N ALA A 490 -0.97 9.29 -12.00
CA ALA A 490 -1.76 8.80 -13.11
C ALA A 490 -3.02 8.09 -12.59
N LEU A 491 -3.99 7.88 -13.47
CA LEU A 491 -5.25 7.25 -13.12
C LEU A 491 -5.36 5.85 -13.72
N PRO A 492 -6.12 4.96 -13.08
CA PRO A 492 -6.58 3.72 -13.72
C PRO A 492 -7.56 4.03 -14.85
N ASP A 493 -7.78 3.07 -15.75
CA ASP A 493 -8.59 3.18 -16.98
C ASP A 493 -10.00 3.78 -16.80
N TYR A 494 -10.59 3.67 -15.61
CA TYR A 494 -11.92 4.20 -15.29
C TYR A 494 -11.91 5.68 -14.84
N GLY A 495 -10.74 6.30 -14.74
CA GLY A 495 -10.59 7.72 -14.40
C GLY A 495 -10.92 8.67 -15.55
N ASP A 496 -10.84 9.97 -15.25
CA ASP A 496 -10.95 11.06 -16.23
C ASP A 496 -9.66 11.89 -16.18
N ALA A 497 -8.72 11.58 -17.08
CA ALA A 497 -7.39 12.19 -17.13
C ALA A 497 -7.43 13.70 -17.37
N LEU A 498 -8.46 14.20 -18.05
CA LEU A 498 -8.59 15.61 -18.41
C LEU A 498 -9.15 16.43 -17.24
N LYS A 499 -10.09 15.86 -16.47
CA LYS A 499 -10.76 16.53 -15.35
C LYS A 499 -10.12 16.30 -13.99
N THR A 500 -9.13 15.42 -13.92
CA THR A 500 -8.39 15.15 -12.68
C THR A 500 -7.04 15.81 -12.75
N GLN A 501 -6.73 16.58 -11.70
CA GLN A 501 -5.52 17.36 -11.60
C GLN A 501 -5.21 17.69 -10.13
N GLY A 502 -3.98 18.14 -9.88
CA GLY A 502 -3.61 18.75 -8.62
C GLY A 502 -2.63 17.95 -7.77
N ILE A 503 -2.24 18.56 -6.65
CA ILE A 503 -1.28 18.01 -5.71
C ILE A 503 -1.99 17.02 -4.79
N GLY A 504 -1.41 15.85 -4.61
CA GLY A 504 -1.84 14.82 -3.67
C GLY A 504 -0.72 14.45 -2.70
N THR A 505 -1.09 14.03 -1.48
CA THR A 505 -0.12 13.45 -0.54
C THR A 505 -0.65 12.17 0.08
N PHE A 506 0.26 11.25 0.40
CA PHE A 506 -0.05 9.94 0.93
C PHE A 506 0.75 9.68 2.21
N TRP A 507 0.06 9.11 3.20
CA TRP A 507 0.63 8.74 4.50
C TRP A 507 0.10 7.37 4.95
N TYR A 508 0.74 6.76 5.95
CA TYR A 508 0.32 5.47 6.51
C TYR A 508 0.33 5.46 8.04
N HIS A 509 1.45 5.87 8.65
CA HIS A 509 1.54 6.01 10.11
C HIS A 509 1.06 7.39 10.56
N SER A 510 0.37 7.48 11.70
CA SER A 510 -0.17 8.74 12.24
C SER A 510 0.91 9.81 12.43
N GLN A 511 2.15 9.43 12.76
CA GLN A 511 3.30 10.34 12.85
C GLN A 511 3.63 11.11 11.54
N ALA A 512 3.13 10.65 10.39
CA ALA A 512 3.35 11.30 9.09
C ALA A 512 2.13 12.11 8.63
N HIS A 513 1.00 12.03 9.33
CA HIS A 513 -0.26 12.65 8.90
C HIS A 513 -0.17 14.19 8.88
N SER A 514 0.33 14.79 9.97
CA SER A 514 0.48 16.25 10.08
C SER A 514 1.36 16.82 8.97
N LEU A 515 2.49 16.14 8.66
CA LEU A 515 3.39 16.49 7.57
C LEU A 515 2.71 16.40 6.20
N ALA A 516 1.96 15.33 5.94
CA ALA A 516 1.26 15.13 4.68
C ALA A 516 0.22 16.24 4.44
N VAL A 517 -0.63 16.51 5.45
CA VAL A 517 -1.63 17.58 5.38
C VAL A 517 -0.97 18.96 5.20
N PHE A 518 0.08 19.24 5.98
CA PHE A 518 0.77 20.52 5.91
C PHE A 518 1.38 20.75 4.52
N LEU A 519 2.19 19.81 4.02
CA LEU A 519 2.86 19.98 2.72
C LEU A 519 1.85 20.05 1.58
N HIS A 520 0.75 19.25 1.63
CA HIS A 520 -0.32 19.36 0.65
C HIS A 520 -0.89 20.78 0.59
N ASN A 521 -1.39 21.29 1.72
CA ASN A 521 -2.04 22.60 1.77
C ASN A 521 -1.08 23.72 1.42
N TYR A 522 0.15 23.64 1.94
CA TYR A 522 1.20 24.62 1.67
C TYR A 522 1.49 24.74 0.18
N LEU A 523 1.67 23.61 -0.52
CA LEU A 523 2.01 23.63 -1.94
C LEU A 523 0.82 24.07 -2.81
N VAL A 524 -0.40 23.63 -2.47
CA VAL A 524 -1.64 24.05 -3.14
C VAL A 524 -1.76 25.57 -3.11
N GLU A 525 -1.62 26.17 -1.92
CA GLU A 525 -1.71 27.62 -1.75
C GLU A 525 -0.53 28.36 -2.37
N LYS A 526 0.70 27.91 -2.09
CA LYS A 526 1.92 28.62 -2.47
C LYS A 526 2.16 28.66 -3.98
N LEU A 527 1.72 27.62 -4.69
CA LEU A 527 1.93 27.46 -6.12
C LEU A 527 0.65 27.71 -6.94
N ASP A 528 -0.47 28.07 -6.29
CA ASP A 528 -1.79 28.24 -6.93
C ASP A 528 -2.16 27.01 -7.78
N ARG A 529 -2.07 25.82 -7.17
CA ARG A 529 -2.32 24.53 -7.84
C ARG A 529 -3.63 23.92 -7.36
N PRO A 530 -4.34 23.15 -8.20
CA PRO A 530 -5.49 22.39 -7.75
C PRO A 530 -5.12 21.41 -6.62
N SER A 531 -6.07 21.15 -5.74
CA SER A 531 -5.97 20.13 -4.70
C SER A 531 -6.53 18.80 -5.22
N TYR A 532 -5.72 17.73 -5.17
CA TYR A 532 -6.20 16.38 -5.37
C TYR A 532 -6.58 15.70 -4.04
N GLY A 533 -5.85 16.02 -2.96
CA GLY A 533 -6.22 15.65 -1.59
C GLY A 533 -5.13 14.95 -0.78
N VAL A 534 -5.48 14.55 0.44
CA VAL A 534 -4.61 13.85 1.39
C VAL A 534 -5.18 12.47 1.66
N PHE A 535 -4.38 11.43 1.44
CA PHE A 535 -4.85 10.05 1.44
C PHE A 535 -4.07 9.18 2.43
N TRP A 536 -4.80 8.37 3.19
CA TRP A 536 -4.20 7.23 3.87
C TRP A 536 -4.00 6.09 2.86
N ASN A 537 -2.79 5.55 2.72
CA ASN A 537 -2.55 4.44 1.80
C ASN A 537 -1.36 3.57 2.22
N ASN A 538 -1.48 2.26 1.95
CA ASN A 538 -0.49 1.23 2.22
C ASN A 538 0.60 1.16 1.12
N LEU A 539 1.25 2.30 0.86
CA LEU A 539 2.35 2.41 -0.12
C LEU A 539 3.67 2.02 0.53
N ALA A 540 4.61 1.48 -0.25
CA ALA A 540 5.86 0.97 0.31
C ALA A 540 6.68 2.04 1.04
N LEU A 541 6.71 3.25 0.50
CA LEU A 541 7.50 4.35 1.01
C LEU A 541 6.79 5.14 2.12
N THR A 542 5.50 4.90 2.37
CA THR A 542 4.79 5.48 3.53
C THR A 542 4.84 4.58 4.76
N ARG A 543 5.15 3.29 4.57
CA ARG A 543 5.21 2.26 5.63
C ARG A 543 6.39 2.30 6.60
N PRO A 544 7.57 2.87 6.31
CA PRO A 544 8.66 2.88 7.28
C PRO A 544 8.24 3.56 8.58
N ALA A 545 8.33 2.83 9.70
CA ALA A 545 7.97 3.34 11.01
C ALA A 545 9.07 4.20 11.63
N ILE A 546 10.30 4.09 11.13
CA ILE A 546 11.48 4.73 11.71
C ILE A 546 11.49 6.26 11.58
N ALA A 547 10.67 6.82 10.69
CA ALA A 547 10.57 8.27 10.43
C ALA A 547 9.18 8.64 9.90
N PRO A 548 8.70 9.88 10.09
CA PRO A 548 7.60 10.42 9.28
C PRO A 548 7.95 10.28 7.79
N SER A 549 7.15 9.47 7.10
CA SER A 549 7.39 9.09 5.70
C SER A 549 6.14 9.40 4.89
N VAL A 550 6.27 10.31 3.92
CA VAL A 550 5.17 10.76 3.05
C VAL A 550 5.52 10.55 1.59
N LEU A 551 4.52 10.23 0.78
CA LEU A 551 4.62 10.22 -0.67
C LEU A 551 3.86 11.42 -1.23
N LEU A 552 4.50 12.13 -2.15
CA LEU A 552 4.05 13.39 -2.74
C LEU A 552 3.74 13.13 -4.22
N GLU A 553 2.48 13.32 -4.61
CA GLU A 553 2.04 13.36 -5.99
C GLU A 553 1.94 14.83 -6.41
N LEU A 554 2.92 15.33 -7.17
CA LEU A 554 3.09 16.78 -7.39
C LEU A 554 2.32 17.32 -8.62
N GLY A 555 1.33 16.56 -9.10
CA GLY A 555 0.53 16.80 -10.31
C GLY A 555 0.35 15.51 -11.11
N PHE A 556 -0.51 15.50 -12.13
CA PHE A 556 -0.76 14.32 -12.98
C PHE A 556 0.02 14.38 -14.29
N MET A 557 0.91 13.41 -14.53
CA MET A 557 1.63 13.29 -15.81
C MET A 557 0.68 13.16 -17.00
N ILE A 558 -0.47 12.53 -16.77
CA ILE A 558 -1.44 12.20 -17.81
C ILE A 558 -2.37 13.36 -18.18
N ASN A 559 -2.40 14.42 -17.36
CA ASN A 559 -3.24 15.59 -17.63
C ASN A 559 -2.48 16.54 -18.60
N PRO A 560 -3.04 16.85 -19.79
CA PRO A 560 -2.39 17.68 -20.80
C PRO A 560 -1.89 19.04 -20.29
N TYR A 561 -2.64 19.69 -19.41
CA TYR A 561 -2.33 21.02 -18.89
C TYR A 561 -1.34 20.96 -17.73
N GLU A 562 -1.46 19.97 -16.85
CA GLU A 562 -0.46 19.78 -15.80
C GLU A 562 0.88 19.36 -16.38
N PHE A 563 0.90 18.53 -17.42
CA PHE A 563 2.14 18.08 -18.06
C PHE A 563 3.00 19.26 -18.55
N GLU A 564 2.40 20.29 -19.17
CA GLU A 564 3.13 21.50 -19.58
C GLU A 564 3.78 22.22 -18.39
N TRP A 565 3.09 22.29 -17.26
CA TRP A 565 3.63 22.87 -16.03
C TRP A 565 4.73 21.99 -15.41
N ILE A 566 4.52 20.68 -15.34
CA ILE A 566 5.46 19.68 -14.82
C ILE A 566 6.78 19.72 -15.59
N MET A 567 6.73 19.89 -16.92
CA MET A 567 7.90 19.94 -17.78
C MET A 567 8.61 21.31 -17.80
N ASN A 568 8.00 22.35 -17.23
CA ASN A 568 8.60 23.67 -17.22
C ASN A 568 9.72 23.78 -16.16
N SER A 569 10.95 23.99 -16.62
CA SER A 569 12.13 24.07 -15.74
C SER A 569 12.08 25.19 -14.69
N GLN A 570 11.37 26.30 -14.95
CA GLN A 570 11.20 27.37 -13.95
C GLN A 570 10.21 26.94 -12.87
N GLU A 571 9.13 26.26 -13.26
CA GLU A 571 8.13 25.74 -12.33
C GLU A 571 8.69 24.60 -11.47
N GLN A 572 9.52 23.72 -12.03
CA GLN A 572 10.27 22.70 -11.27
C GLN A 572 11.14 23.32 -10.17
N LYS A 573 11.85 24.42 -10.46
CA LYS A 573 12.67 25.15 -9.48
C LYS A 573 11.79 25.82 -8.41
N LYS A 574 10.69 26.44 -8.80
CA LYS A 574 9.71 27.04 -7.87
C LYS A 574 9.13 25.98 -6.93
N LEU A 575 8.73 24.83 -7.47
CA LEU A 575 8.21 23.69 -6.73
C LEU A 575 9.22 23.16 -5.71
N ALA A 576 10.47 22.90 -6.13
CA ALA A 576 11.52 22.43 -5.23
C ALA A 576 11.80 23.43 -4.09
N LYS A 577 11.83 24.74 -4.40
CA LYS A 577 11.98 25.78 -3.39
C LYS A 577 10.78 25.82 -2.43
N ALA A 578 9.56 25.76 -2.93
CA ALA A 578 8.35 25.75 -2.12
C ALA A 578 8.27 24.52 -1.21
N LEU A 579 8.67 23.35 -1.70
CA LEU A 579 8.81 22.14 -0.87
C LEU A 579 9.82 22.34 0.26
N ALA A 580 11.01 22.88 -0.04
CA ALA A 580 12.03 23.14 0.97
C ALA A 580 11.58 24.18 2.01
N ASP A 581 10.87 25.23 1.58
CA ASP A 581 10.29 26.25 2.47
C ASP A 581 9.21 25.65 3.37
N GLY A 582 8.30 24.83 2.80
CA GLY A 582 7.27 24.14 3.56
C GLY A 582 7.84 23.16 4.60
N ILE A 583 8.90 22.43 4.27
CA ILE A 583 9.60 21.56 5.24
C ILE A 583 10.16 22.39 6.39
N VAL A 584 10.79 23.53 6.12
CA VAL A 584 11.31 24.43 7.17
C VAL A 584 10.18 24.93 8.06
N GLU A 585 9.05 25.34 7.49
CA GLU A 585 7.92 25.85 8.25
C GLU A 585 7.27 24.77 9.12
N TRP A 586 7.05 23.57 8.58
CA TRP A 586 6.48 22.45 9.34
C TRP A 586 7.37 22.00 10.50
N VAL A 587 8.69 21.93 10.27
CA VAL A 587 9.65 21.58 11.31
C VAL A 587 9.57 22.58 12.47
N LYS A 588 9.55 23.88 12.17
CA LYS A 588 9.44 24.94 13.19
C LYS A 588 8.12 24.94 13.94
N SER A 589 7.02 24.52 13.32
CA SER A 589 5.72 24.40 14.00
C SER A 589 5.56 23.11 14.80
N SER A 590 6.46 22.14 14.61
CA SER A 590 6.46 20.84 15.27
C SER A 590 7.46 20.74 16.42
N GLU A 591 8.21 21.82 16.67
CA GLU A 591 8.94 22.10 17.93
C GLU A 591 7.94 22.46 19.03
#